data_AF-A0A6B3LER9-F1
#
_entry.id   AF-A0A6B3LER9-F1
#
_cell.length_a   1.000
_cell.length_b   1.000
_cell.length_c   1.000
_cell.angle_alpha   90.00
_cell.angle_beta   90.00
_cell.angle_gamma   90.00
#
_symmetry.space_group_name_H-M   'P 1'
#
loop_
_entity.id
_entity.type
_entity.pdbx_description
1 polymer ?
#
loop_
_entity_poly.entity_id
_entity_poly.type
_entity_poly.pdbx_seq_one_letter_code
_entity_poly.pdbx_strand_id
1 'polypeptide(L)'
;MAENEELPDLMTVKETSQYLRIPLPTVYYLVQRQQLPAVQIGGRWRIKRKLLDRDILKKEEPRERSVMLIDTDEAMRVMVGQYLTKSGVAPVLVKNAEEAIGQLAVNQPDLILLDLNQPDLAGDELYTRIRKSHPDVPLFVISGHPDGEVLWRIMQAGPVTMLRKPIHFEHLEALLKMTEPSAVEE
;
A
#
# COMPACT_ATOMS: atom_id res chain seq x y z
N MET A 1 -14.08 -13.85 -41.85
CA MET A 1 -12.66 -13.53 -41.55
C MET A 1 -12.37 -14.18 -40.22
N ALA A 2 -11.47 -15.17 -40.20
CA ALA A 2 -11.13 -15.90 -38.98
C ALA A 2 -10.29 -14.97 -38.09
N GLU A 3 -10.84 -14.57 -36.95
CA GLU A 3 -10.08 -13.90 -35.91
C GLU A 3 -9.10 -14.91 -35.31
N ASN A 4 -7.81 -14.57 -35.34
CA ASN A 4 -6.75 -15.34 -34.70
C ASN A 4 -7.07 -15.51 -33.20
N GLU A 5 -7.61 -16.65 -32.80
CA GLU A 5 -7.49 -17.15 -31.43
C GLU A 5 -6.02 -17.48 -31.17
N GLU A 6 -5.22 -16.46 -30.85
CA GLU A 6 -3.96 -16.69 -30.16
C GLU A 6 -4.27 -17.43 -28.86
N LEU A 7 -4.00 -18.74 -28.85
CA LEU A 7 -4.07 -19.56 -27.65
C LEU A 7 -3.34 -18.82 -26.53
N PRO A 8 -3.99 -18.55 -25.38
CA PRO A 8 -3.32 -17.86 -24.29
C PRO A 8 -2.08 -18.67 -23.87
N ASP A 9 -1.00 -17.97 -23.55
CA ASP A 9 0.23 -18.55 -23.01
C ASP A 9 -0.10 -19.30 -21.69
N LEU A 10 -0.35 -20.60 -21.81
CA LEU A 10 -0.89 -21.47 -20.77
C LEU A 10 0.20 -22.46 -20.34
N MET A 11 0.55 -22.41 -19.07
CA MET A 11 1.49 -23.34 -18.45
C MET A 11 0.77 -24.48 -17.75
N THR A 12 1.38 -25.66 -17.74
CA THR A 12 1.00 -26.76 -16.84
C THR A 12 1.35 -26.42 -15.39
N VAL A 13 0.78 -27.17 -14.45
CA VAL A 13 1.14 -27.07 -13.02
C VAL A 13 2.65 -27.28 -12.81
N LYS A 14 3.27 -28.22 -13.57
CA LYS A 14 4.70 -28.51 -13.49
C LYS A 14 5.56 -27.35 -13.99
N GLU A 15 5.22 -26.79 -15.15
CA GLU A 15 5.91 -25.62 -15.69
C GLU A 15 5.72 -24.40 -14.77
N THR A 16 4.55 -24.25 -14.15
CA THR A 16 4.28 -23.17 -13.19
C THR A 16 5.12 -23.33 -11.91
N SER A 17 5.30 -24.56 -11.41
CA SER A 17 6.20 -24.85 -10.28
C SER A 17 7.64 -24.43 -10.59
N GLN A 18 8.13 -24.76 -11.79
CA GLN A 18 9.47 -24.37 -12.23
C GLN A 18 9.59 -22.87 -12.46
N TYR A 19 8.56 -22.25 -13.03
CA TYR A 19 8.50 -20.82 -13.30
C TYR A 19 8.54 -19.98 -12.03
N LEU A 20 7.68 -20.32 -11.06
CA LEU A 20 7.56 -19.62 -9.78
C LEU A 20 8.61 -20.05 -8.74
N ARG A 21 9.38 -21.09 -9.03
CA ARG A 21 10.35 -21.71 -8.11
C ARG A 21 9.73 -22.15 -6.77
N ILE A 22 8.49 -22.67 -6.81
CA ILE A 22 7.79 -23.21 -5.63
C ILE A 22 7.47 -24.71 -5.80
N PRO A 23 7.34 -25.48 -4.71
CA PRO A 23 7.03 -26.91 -4.78
C PRO A 23 5.73 -27.20 -5.54
N LEU A 24 5.72 -28.29 -6.31
CA LEU A 24 4.54 -28.73 -7.07
C LEU A 24 3.26 -28.87 -6.22
N PRO A 25 3.31 -29.41 -4.97
CA PRO A 25 2.14 -29.45 -4.09
C PRO A 25 1.57 -28.07 -3.77
N THR A 26 2.43 -27.06 -3.61
CA THR A 26 2.02 -25.67 -3.34
C THR A 26 1.27 -25.10 -4.52
N VAL A 27 1.68 -25.38 -5.76
CA VAL A 27 0.94 -24.94 -6.94
C VAL A 27 -0.48 -25.53 -6.94
N TYR A 28 -0.64 -26.83 -6.65
CA TYR A 28 -1.97 -27.44 -6.54
C TYR A 28 -2.82 -26.81 -5.42
N TYR A 29 -2.22 -26.55 -4.25
CA TYR A 29 -2.89 -25.87 -3.14
C TYR A 29 -3.43 -24.49 -3.57
N LEU A 30 -2.60 -23.67 -4.21
CA LEU A 30 -2.98 -22.33 -4.65
C LEU A 30 -4.07 -22.37 -5.75
N VAL A 31 -4.00 -23.33 -6.67
CA VAL A 31 -5.04 -23.55 -7.68
C VAL A 31 -6.38 -23.90 -7.02
N GLN A 32 -6.38 -24.82 -6.03
CA GLN A 32 -7.61 -25.22 -5.31
C GLN A 32 -8.23 -24.06 -4.51
N ARG A 33 -7.39 -23.16 -4.00
CA ARG A 33 -7.80 -21.95 -3.26
C ARG A 33 -8.18 -20.76 -4.16
N GLN A 34 -8.18 -20.93 -5.48
CA GLN A 34 -8.42 -19.86 -6.47
C GLN A 34 -7.41 -18.70 -6.36
N GLN A 35 -6.20 -18.99 -5.90
CA GLN A 35 -5.11 -18.01 -5.74
C GLN A 35 -4.14 -17.98 -6.93
N LEU A 36 -4.33 -18.86 -7.92
CA LEU A 36 -3.66 -18.79 -9.22
C LEU A 36 -4.69 -18.69 -10.35
N PRO A 37 -4.40 -17.95 -11.44
CA PRO A 37 -5.29 -17.79 -12.59
C PRO A 37 -5.33 -19.05 -13.45
N ALA A 38 -5.94 -20.10 -12.90
CA ALA A 38 -5.99 -21.44 -13.46
C ALA A 38 -7.34 -21.74 -14.12
N VAL A 39 -7.30 -22.50 -15.21
CA VAL A 39 -8.46 -23.02 -15.93
C VAL A 39 -8.30 -24.53 -16.14
N GLN A 40 -9.40 -25.27 -16.20
CA GLN A 40 -9.36 -26.69 -16.57
C GLN A 40 -9.52 -26.86 -18.07
N ILE A 41 -8.57 -27.55 -18.71
CA ILE A 41 -8.61 -27.90 -20.13
C ILE A 41 -8.33 -29.40 -20.23
N GLY A 42 -9.31 -30.16 -20.74
CA GLY A 42 -9.21 -31.63 -20.83
C GLY A 42 -8.96 -32.30 -19.47
N GLY A 43 -9.62 -31.82 -18.41
CA GLY A 43 -9.46 -32.37 -17.05
C GLY A 43 -8.13 -32.06 -16.37
N ARG A 44 -7.29 -31.21 -16.98
CA ARG A 44 -5.98 -30.81 -16.42
C ARG A 44 -5.94 -29.31 -16.19
N TRP A 45 -5.33 -28.89 -15.08
CA TRP A 45 -5.11 -27.48 -14.79
C TRP A 45 -4.11 -26.85 -15.76
N ARG A 46 -4.43 -25.64 -16.22
CA ARG A 46 -3.59 -24.76 -17.01
C ARG A 46 -3.61 -23.37 -16.40
N ILE A 47 -2.44 -22.74 -16.26
CA ILE A 47 -2.28 -21.47 -15.60
C ILE A 47 -1.85 -20.44 -16.63
N LYS A 48 -2.56 -19.30 -16.70
CA LYS A 48 -2.30 -18.24 -17.68
C LYS A 48 -1.03 -17.48 -17.30
N ARG A 49 0.08 -17.68 -18.02
CA ARG A 49 1.37 -17.04 -17.72
C ARG A 49 1.27 -15.52 -17.69
N LYS A 50 0.65 -14.90 -18.71
CA LYS A 50 0.43 -13.44 -18.75
C LYS A 50 -0.27 -12.90 -17.50
N LEU A 51 -1.15 -13.71 -16.88
CA LEU A 51 -1.82 -13.34 -15.62
C LEU A 51 -0.97 -13.65 -14.40
N LEU A 52 -0.11 -14.68 -14.42
CA LEU A 52 0.91 -14.86 -13.38
C LEU A 52 1.92 -13.74 -13.39
N ASP A 53 2.37 -13.29 -14.56
CA ASP A 53 3.27 -12.15 -14.67
C ASP A 53 2.58 -10.89 -14.14
N ARG A 54 1.28 -10.73 -14.42
CA ARG A 54 0.51 -9.61 -13.89
C ARG A 54 0.23 -9.71 -12.39
N ASP A 55 -0.09 -10.89 -11.87
CA ASP A 55 -0.62 -11.08 -10.51
C ASP A 55 0.47 -11.51 -9.51
N ILE A 56 1.59 -12.09 -9.98
CA ILE A 56 2.75 -12.51 -9.19
C ILE A 56 3.94 -11.56 -9.36
N LEU A 57 4.26 -11.02 -10.55
CA LEU A 57 5.29 -9.95 -10.62
C LEU A 57 4.78 -8.62 -10.04
N LYS A 58 3.46 -8.47 -9.80
CA LYS A 58 2.91 -7.41 -8.96
C LYS A 58 2.82 -7.77 -7.47
N LYS A 59 3.12 -9.01 -7.08
CA LYS A 59 3.17 -9.42 -5.68
C LYS A 59 4.62 -9.62 -5.25
N GLU A 60 5.18 -8.47 -4.90
CA GLU A 60 6.32 -8.21 -4.02
C GLU A 60 7.68 -8.77 -4.47
N GLU A 61 8.29 -8.10 -5.45
CA GLU A 61 9.65 -7.60 -5.19
C GLU A 61 9.61 -6.93 -3.81
N PRO A 62 10.57 -7.15 -2.89
CA PRO A 62 10.61 -6.44 -1.62
C PRO A 62 10.69 -4.94 -1.93
N ARG A 63 9.53 -4.29 -2.06
CA ARG A 63 9.45 -2.86 -2.21
C ARG A 63 9.85 -2.31 -0.86
N GLU A 64 10.84 -1.43 -0.87
CA GLU A 64 11.23 -0.76 0.36
C GLU A 64 9.98 -0.16 0.99
N ARG A 65 9.72 -0.58 2.23
CA ARG A 65 8.59 -0.08 3.01
C ARG A 65 8.64 1.43 2.98
N SER A 66 7.52 2.07 2.67
CA SER A 66 7.48 3.52 2.45
C SER A 66 6.42 4.18 3.31
N VAL A 67 6.74 5.37 3.81
CA VAL A 67 5.83 6.19 4.61
C VAL A 67 5.68 7.53 3.93
N MET A 68 4.44 7.92 3.64
CA MET A 68 4.12 9.23 3.11
C MET A 68 3.85 10.21 4.25
N LEU A 69 4.50 11.38 4.23
CA LEU A 69 4.21 12.50 5.12
C LEU A 69 3.69 13.68 4.31
N ILE A 70 2.49 14.13 4.66
CA ILE A 70 1.82 15.31 4.11
C ILE A 70 1.86 16.40 5.18
N ASP A 71 2.80 17.33 5.08
CA ASP A 71 2.97 18.42 6.06
C ASP A 71 3.50 19.66 5.35
N THR A 72 3.00 20.85 5.71
CA THR A 72 3.48 22.12 5.14
C THR A 72 4.81 22.56 5.74
N ASP A 73 5.13 22.11 6.96
CA ASP A 73 6.36 22.43 7.68
C ASP A 73 7.56 21.68 7.09
N GLU A 74 8.47 22.42 6.47
CA GLU A 74 9.70 21.87 5.88
C GLU A 74 10.63 21.24 6.91
N ALA A 75 10.77 21.85 8.09
CA ALA A 75 11.64 21.31 9.13
C ALA A 75 11.12 19.96 9.64
N MET A 76 9.79 19.83 9.77
CA MET A 76 9.13 18.57 10.09
C MET A 76 9.37 17.52 9.00
N ARG A 77 9.18 17.87 7.72
CA ARG A 77 9.43 16.94 6.60
C ARG A 77 10.88 16.46 6.57
N VAL A 78 11.85 17.36 6.75
CA VAL A 78 13.28 17.01 6.79
C VAL A 78 13.59 16.09 7.97
N MET A 79 13.11 16.42 9.17
CA MET A 79 13.35 15.61 10.38
C MET A 79 12.76 14.21 10.24
N VAL A 80 11.49 14.09 9.82
CA VAL A 80 10.83 12.80 9.62
C VAL A 80 11.50 12.01 8.51
N GLY A 81 11.85 12.66 7.39
CA GLY A 81 12.57 12.03 6.29
C GLY A 81 13.89 11.40 6.73
N GLN A 82 14.71 12.16 7.46
CA GLN A 82 15.98 11.65 7.99
C GLN A 82 15.79 10.46 8.95
N TYR A 83 14.74 10.50 9.78
CA TYR A 83 14.43 9.40 10.69
C TYR A 83 14.01 8.14 9.93
N LEU A 84 13.06 8.27 9.00
CA LEU A 84 12.56 7.15 8.19
C LEU A 84 13.68 6.49 7.40
N THR A 85 14.52 7.27 6.70
CA THR A 85 15.67 6.74 5.96
C THR A 85 16.64 5.99 6.87
N LYS A 86 16.94 6.51 8.07
CA LYS A 86 17.80 5.81 9.05
C LYS A 86 17.19 4.50 9.56
N SER A 87 15.87 4.42 9.61
CA SER A 87 15.13 3.22 9.99
C SER A 87 14.89 2.24 8.82
N GLY A 88 15.50 2.48 7.65
CA GLY A 88 15.34 1.60 6.47
C GLY A 88 13.96 1.70 5.81
N VAL A 89 13.25 2.80 6.03
CA VAL A 89 11.93 3.08 5.46
C VAL A 89 12.03 4.23 4.49
N ALA A 90 11.53 4.07 3.27
CA ALA A 90 11.57 5.08 2.22
C ALA A 90 10.58 6.22 2.54
N PRO A 91 11.04 7.47 2.73
CA PRO A 91 10.15 8.60 2.96
C PRO A 91 9.57 9.12 1.64
N VAL A 92 8.25 9.34 1.61
CA VAL A 92 7.56 10.09 0.53
C VAL A 92 7.06 11.39 1.12
N LEU A 93 7.83 12.47 0.96
CA LEU A 93 7.55 13.75 1.61
C LEU A 93 6.81 14.66 0.63
N VAL A 94 5.61 15.10 1.00
CA VAL A 94 4.78 15.99 0.18
C VAL A 94 4.34 17.21 0.98
N LYS A 95 4.26 18.37 0.34
CA LYS A 95 4.06 19.65 1.04
C LYS A 95 2.60 20.12 1.10
N ASN A 96 1.73 19.53 0.28
CA ASN A 96 0.33 19.96 0.15
C ASN A 96 -0.58 18.82 -0.37
N ALA A 97 -1.89 19.07 -0.42
CA ALA A 97 -2.88 18.09 -0.83
C ALA A 97 -2.77 17.69 -2.31
N GLU A 98 -2.50 18.66 -3.19
CA GLU A 98 -2.34 18.41 -4.63
C GLU A 98 -1.19 17.43 -4.91
N GLU A 99 -0.02 17.67 -4.32
CA GLU A 99 1.14 16.80 -4.44
C GLU A 99 0.87 15.43 -3.84
N ALA A 100 0.20 15.36 -2.68
CA ALA A 100 -0.20 14.10 -2.07
C ALA A 100 -1.08 13.25 -3.00
N ILE A 101 -2.11 13.85 -3.60
CA ILE A 101 -3.00 13.16 -4.54
C ILE A 101 -2.24 12.68 -5.78
N GLY A 102 -1.35 13.52 -6.33
CA GLY A 102 -0.50 13.15 -7.46
C GLY A 102 0.42 11.98 -7.15
N GLN A 103 1.06 12.00 -5.97
CA GLN A 103 1.95 10.92 -5.52
C GLN A 103 1.19 9.63 -5.24
N LEU A 104 0.00 9.69 -4.65
CA LEU A 104 -0.87 8.53 -4.40
C LEU A 104 -1.40 7.87 -5.69
N ALA A 105 -1.39 8.58 -6.82
CA ALA A 105 -1.77 7.99 -8.10
C ALA A 105 -0.68 7.04 -8.67
N VAL A 106 0.58 7.24 -8.27
CA VAL A 106 1.74 6.51 -8.81
C VAL A 106 2.50 5.70 -7.76
N ASN A 107 2.29 5.98 -6.48
CA ASN A 107 2.90 5.30 -5.34
C ASN A 107 1.84 4.71 -4.42
N GLN A 108 2.15 3.58 -3.79
CA GLN A 108 1.33 2.96 -2.75
C GLN A 108 2.11 2.92 -1.43
N PRO A 109 2.01 3.96 -0.60
CA PRO A 109 2.70 3.98 0.69
C PRO A 109 2.11 2.94 1.66
N ASP A 110 2.93 2.44 2.57
CA ASP A 110 2.53 1.49 3.61
C ASP A 110 1.88 2.17 4.82
N LEU A 111 2.10 3.48 4.96
CA LEU A 111 1.50 4.33 5.98
C LEU A 111 1.49 5.77 5.47
N ILE A 112 0.39 6.47 5.75
CA ILE A 112 0.24 7.90 5.46
C ILE A 112 0.12 8.66 6.77
N LEU A 113 0.92 9.71 6.90
CA LEU A 113 0.88 10.70 7.95
C LEU A 113 0.36 12.01 7.38
N LEU A 114 -0.80 12.47 7.82
CA LEU A 114 -1.49 13.63 7.28
C LEU A 114 -1.59 14.75 8.31
N ASP A 115 -0.91 15.87 8.09
CA ASP A 115 -1.21 17.12 8.80
C ASP A 115 -2.54 17.71 8.31
N LEU A 116 -3.45 18.08 9.21
CA LEU A 116 -4.75 18.65 8.79
C LEU A 116 -4.65 20.10 8.30
N ASN A 117 -3.58 20.81 8.66
CA ASN A 117 -3.36 22.19 8.28
C ASN A 117 -2.77 22.26 6.86
N GLN A 118 -3.62 22.05 5.87
CA GLN A 118 -3.27 22.14 4.46
C GLN A 118 -3.77 23.47 3.86
N PRO A 119 -2.98 24.13 2.98
CA PRO A 119 -3.31 25.45 2.45
C PRO A 119 -4.27 25.40 1.26
N ASP A 120 -4.33 24.25 0.57
CA ASP A 120 -4.97 24.05 -0.73
C ASP A 120 -6.25 23.20 -0.67
N LEU A 121 -6.43 22.39 0.37
CA LEU A 121 -7.63 21.57 0.59
C LEU A 121 -7.90 21.43 2.08
N ALA A 122 -9.17 21.38 2.49
CA ALA A 122 -9.51 21.10 3.88
C ALA A 122 -9.03 19.70 4.30
N GLY A 123 -8.45 19.58 5.50
CA GLY A 123 -7.83 18.32 5.96
C GLY A 123 -8.80 17.15 6.07
N ASP A 124 -10.05 17.40 6.47
CA ASP A 124 -11.15 16.42 6.49
C ASP A 124 -11.53 15.94 5.08
N GLU A 125 -11.53 16.85 4.11
CA GLU A 125 -11.78 16.51 2.72
C GLU A 125 -10.64 15.66 2.13
N LEU A 126 -9.39 16.05 2.39
CA LEU A 126 -8.22 15.26 1.96
C LEU A 126 -8.24 13.87 2.60
N TYR A 127 -8.48 13.78 3.91
CA TYR A 127 -8.62 12.51 4.62
C TYR A 127 -9.66 11.61 3.94
N THR A 128 -10.83 12.17 3.63
CA THR A 128 -11.93 11.42 2.99
C THR A 128 -11.54 10.91 1.60
N ARG A 129 -10.84 11.73 0.80
CA ARG A 129 -10.37 11.32 -0.53
C ARG A 129 -9.31 10.22 -0.45
N ILE A 130 -8.37 10.32 0.49
CA ILE A 130 -7.34 9.29 0.69
C ILE A 130 -8.00 8.00 1.16
N ARG A 131 -8.89 8.05 2.16
CA ARG A 131 -9.57 6.86 2.68
C ARG A 131 -10.41 6.16 1.61
N LYS A 132 -11.05 6.91 0.71
CA LYS A 132 -11.83 6.34 -0.40
C LYS A 132 -10.97 5.67 -1.47
N SER A 133 -9.80 6.22 -1.77
CA SER A 133 -8.88 5.70 -2.81
C SER A 133 -7.94 4.62 -2.30
N HIS A 134 -7.58 4.67 -1.01
CA HIS A 134 -6.64 3.78 -0.34
C HIS A 134 -7.23 3.28 0.99
N PRO A 135 -8.33 2.50 0.95
CA PRO A 135 -9.05 2.10 2.17
C PRO A 135 -8.20 1.29 3.14
N ASP A 136 -7.28 0.46 2.61
CA ASP A 136 -6.47 -0.48 3.38
C ASP A 136 -5.16 0.12 3.92
N VAL A 137 -4.77 1.32 3.44
CA VAL A 137 -3.54 1.98 3.90
C VAL A 137 -3.80 2.62 5.28
N PRO A 138 -2.98 2.31 6.30
CA PRO A 138 -3.02 3.04 7.56
C PRO A 138 -2.85 4.54 7.32
N LEU A 139 -3.78 5.35 7.82
CA LEU A 139 -3.78 6.80 7.66
C LEU A 139 -3.91 7.43 9.05
N PHE A 140 -2.86 8.12 9.46
CA PHE A 140 -2.73 8.75 10.75
C PHE A 140 -2.79 10.25 10.57
N VAL A 141 -3.56 10.89 11.43
CA VAL A 141 -3.73 12.34 11.43
C VAL A 141 -2.72 12.96 12.39
N ILE A 142 -2.02 13.98 11.94
CA ILE A 142 -1.12 14.80 12.74
C ILE A 142 -1.79 16.17 12.93
N SER A 143 -1.86 16.65 14.17
CA SER A 143 -2.34 18.02 14.42
C SER A 143 -1.75 18.61 15.70
N GLY A 144 -1.39 19.89 15.67
CA GLY A 144 -1.06 20.65 16.88
C GLY A 144 -2.30 21.12 17.65
N HIS A 145 -3.38 21.41 16.92
CA HIS A 145 -4.64 21.94 17.44
C HIS A 145 -5.80 21.26 16.70
N PRO A 146 -6.23 20.07 17.16
CA PRO A 146 -7.37 19.41 16.54
C PRO A 146 -8.65 20.21 16.74
N ASP A 147 -9.27 20.61 15.64
CA ASP A 147 -10.62 21.19 15.65
C ASP A 147 -11.66 20.07 15.83
N GLY A 148 -12.59 20.26 16.77
CA GLY A 148 -13.60 19.26 17.11
C GLY A 148 -14.56 18.95 15.95
N GLU A 149 -14.93 19.94 15.13
CA GLU A 149 -15.80 19.72 13.97
C GLU A 149 -15.06 18.95 12.87
N VAL A 150 -13.80 19.31 12.61
CA VAL A 150 -12.96 18.63 11.61
C VAL A 150 -12.73 17.17 12.02
N LEU A 151 -12.41 16.92 13.29
CA LEU A 151 -12.28 15.56 13.81
C LEU A 151 -13.59 14.78 13.70
N TRP A 152 -14.72 15.40 14.03
CA TRP A 152 -16.02 14.74 13.93
C TRP A 152 -16.29 14.27 12.50
N ARG A 153 -16.02 15.10 11.50
CA ARG A 153 -16.17 14.73 10.07
C ARG A 153 -15.22 13.60 9.66
N ILE A 154 -13.97 13.64 10.11
CA ILE A 154 -13.00 12.56 9.86
C ILE A 154 -13.50 11.23 10.43
N MET A 155 -14.03 11.24 11.66
CA MET A 155 -14.58 10.04 12.31
C MET A 155 -15.79 9.46 11.58
N GLN A 156 -16.59 10.30 10.89
CA GLN A 156 -17.67 9.81 10.02
C GLN A 156 -17.13 9.16 8.73
N ALA A 157 -15.95 9.59 8.26
CA ALA A 157 -15.33 9.08 7.04
C ALA A 157 -14.55 7.77 7.25
N GLY A 158 -14.05 7.49 8.45
CA GLY A 158 -13.39 6.22 8.76
C GLY A 158 -12.56 6.20 10.05
N PRO A 159 -11.80 5.10 10.27
CA PRO A 159 -10.96 4.93 11.45
C PRO A 159 -9.88 6.00 11.53
N VAL A 160 -9.80 6.68 12.68
CA VAL A 160 -8.81 7.74 12.91
C VAL A 160 -7.85 7.34 14.03
N THR A 161 -6.57 7.40 13.72
CA THR A 161 -5.51 7.44 14.74
C THR A 161 -4.86 8.81 14.65
N MET A 162 -4.76 9.51 15.78
CA MET A 162 -4.26 10.87 15.84
C MET A 162 -2.96 10.97 16.64
N LEU A 163 -2.01 11.72 16.12
CA LEU A 163 -0.79 12.14 16.78
C LEU A 163 -0.81 13.65 17.00
N ARG A 164 -0.45 14.06 18.22
CA ARG A 164 -0.37 15.47 18.57
C ARG A 164 1.02 16.01 18.25
N LYS A 165 1.10 17.17 17.58
CA LYS A 165 2.38 17.90 17.45
C LYS A 165 2.79 18.46 18.82
N PRO A 166 4.10 18.53 19.16
CA PRO A 166 5.24 18.14 18.33
C PRO A 166 5.45 16.63 18.25
N ILE A 167 5.80 16.13 17.06
CA ILE A 167 6.17 14.72 16.88
C ILE A 167 7.65 14.55 17.18
N HIS A 168 7.94 13.77 18.21
CA HIS A 168 9.27 13.27 18.53
C HIS A 168 9.54 11.87 17.94
N PHE A 169 10.81 11.45 17.94
CA PHE A 169 11.25 10.19 17.35
C PHE A 169 10.58 8.96 17.97
N GLU A 170 10.25 9.00 19.26
CA GLU A 170 9.57 7.91 19.97
C GLU A 170 8.18 7.63 19.39
N HIS A 171 7.48 8.67 18.92
CA HIS A 171 6.19 8.49 18.25
C HIS A 171 6.36 7.81 16.90
N LEU A 172 7.37 8.20 16.12
CA LEU A 172 7.66 7.57 14.82
C LEU A 172 8.08 6.10 15.01
N GLU A 173 8.87 5.81 16.04
CA GLU A 173 9.25 4.43 16.38
C GLU A 173 8.02 3.58 16.71
N ALA A 174 7.12 4.09 17.55
CA ALA A 174 5.89 3.41 17.91
C ALA A 174 5.01 3.16 16.67
N LEU A 175 4.89 4.16 15.78
CA LEU A 175 4.14 4.03 14.53
C LEU A 175 4.69 2.92 13.64
N LEU A 176 6.00 2.91 13.43
CA LEU A 176 6.65 1.91 12.57
C LEU A 176 6.41 0.51 13.14
N LYS A 177 6.56 0.31 14.46
CA LYS A 177 6.29 -0.97 15.13
C LYS A 177 4.83 -1.40 15.02
N MET A 178 3.88 -0.49 15.22
CA MET A 178 2.44 -0.80 15.15
C MET A 178 1.96 -1.16 13.75
N THR A 179 2.69 -0.71 12.72
CA THR A 179 2.33 -0.90 11.32
C THR A 179 3.30 -1.85 10.60
N GLU A 180 4.19 -2.52 11.35
CA GLU A 180 5.00 -3.60 10.80
C GLU A 180 4.06 -4.71 10.30
N PRO A 181 4.27 -5.22 9.07
CA PRO A 181 3.61 -6.44 8.65
C PRO A 181 3.94 -7.50 9.69
N SER A 182 2.93 -8.12 10.32
CA SER A 182 3.17 -9.28 11.17
C SER A 182 3.94 -10.28 10.32
N ALA A 183 5.22 -10.48 10.64
CA ALA A 183 6.00 -11.55 10.04
C ALA A 183 5.17 -12.82 10.28
N VAL A 184 4.76 -13.46 9.20
CA VAL A 184 4.20 -14.80 9.28
C VAL A 184 5.33 -15.62 9.88
N GLU A 185 5.22 -15.95 11.16
CA GLU A 185 6.14 -16.89 11.81
C GLU A 185 6.14 -18.17 10.96
N GLU A 186 7.32 -18.52 10.43
CA GLU A 186 7.57 -19.74 9.65
C GLU A 186 7.29 -21.01 10.45
#